data_AF-A0A9X9MHU2-F1
#
_entry.id   AF-A0A9X9MHU2-F1
#
_cell.length_a   1.000
_cell.length_b   1.000
_cell.length_c   1.000
_cell.angle_alpha   90.00
_cell.angle_beta   90.00
_cell.angle_gamma   90.00
#
_symmetry.space_group_name_H-M   'P 1'
#
loop_
_entity.id
_entity.type
_entity.pdbx_description
1 polymer ?
#
loop_
_entity_poly.entity_id
_entity_poly.type
_entity_poly.pdbx_seq_one_letter_code
_entity_poly.pdbx_strand_id
1 'polypeptide(L)'
;MNNHRAPNLNGAPSKYEELFKYTDENPLDEILAQVRERLKSSDDQLTIIDASIKQLRNYTRKLAENKDIMKVHIELHKLRRKIDKGRIPLEEFAHYIDLINEHASDREIWEHIIRIGQVLNFKEPPSRPDIVIPY
;
A
#
# COMPACT_ATOMS: atom_id res chain seq x y z
N MET A 1 45.20 -0.92 -20.63
CA MET A 1 44.29 -0.09 -19.82
C MET A 1 42.87 -0.48 -20.19
N ASN A 2 42.26 -1.37 -19.39
CA ASN A 2 40.91 -1.86 -19.65
C ASN A 2 39.91 -0.90 -18.99
N ASN A 3 39.21 -0.12 -19.82
CA ASN A 3 38.06 0.64 -19.36
C ASN A 3 36.90 -0.32 -19.06
N HIS A 4 36.75 -0.69 -17.78
CA HIS A 4 35.50 -1.23 -17.26
C HIS A 4 34.44 -0.13 -17.34
N ARG A 5 33.65 -0.17 -18.41
CA ARG A 5 32.40 0.59 -18.49
C ARG A 5 31.43 -0.05 -17.51
N ALA A 6 31.19 0.60 -16.38
CA ALA A 6 30.15 0.21 -15.44
C ALA A 6 28.80 0.14 -16.17
N PRO A 7 27.94 -0.85 -15.88
CA PRO A 7 26.58 -0.85 -16.40
C PRO A 7 25.83 0.36 -15.81
N ASN A 8 25.30 1.19 -16.71
CA ASN A 8 24.39 2.29 -16.38
C ASN A 8 23.12 1.68 -15.77
N LEU A 9 22.92 1.83 -14.46
CA LEU A 9 21.77 1.30 -13.69
C LEU A 9 20.53 2.20 -13.76
N ASN A 10 20.45 3.15 -14.69
CA ASN A 10 19.28 4.00 -14.88
C ASN A 10 18.41 3.48 -16.03
N GLY A 11 17.17 3.04 -15.74
CA GLY A 11 16.14 3.01 -16.78
C GLY A 11 15.16 1.83 -16.83
N ALA A 12 15.03 0.99 -15.80
CA ALA A 12 13.81 0.18 -15.71
C ALA A 12 12.68 1.09 -15.19
N PRO A 13 11.63 1.38 -15.99
CA PRO A 13 10.48 2.10 -15.46
C PRO A 13 9.93 1.32 -14.26
N SER A 14 9.43 2.04 -13.25
CA SER A 14 8.75 1.40 -12.13
C SER A 14 7.69 0.45 -12.70
N LYS A 15 7.55 -0.76 -12.16
CA LYS A 15 6.41 -1.63 -12.55
C LYS A 15 5.04 -1.02 -12.22
N TYR A 16 5.04 0.12 -11.50
CA TYR A 16 3.88 0.93 -11.18
C TYR A 16 3.80 2.24 -11.99
N GLU A 17 4.59 2.38 -13.05
CA GLU A 17 4.64 3.59 -13.88
C GLU A 17 3.24 4.03 -14.37
N GLU A 18 2.41 3.08 -14.78
CA GLU A 18 1.05 3.36 -15.25
C GLU A 18 0.14 3.84 -14.11
N LEU A 19 0.35 3.35 -12.88
CA LEU A 19 -0.36 3.86 -11.71
C LEU A 19 0.02 5.31 -11.44
N PHE A 20 1.32 5.61 -11.47
CA PHE A 20 1.82 6.97 -11.24
C PHE A 20 1.33 7.95 -12.30
N LYS A 21 1.41 7.58 -13.58
CA LYS A 21 0.88 8.40 -14.68
C LYS A 21 -0.60 8.66 -14.56
N TYR A 22 -1.38 7.61 -14.25
CA TYR A 22 -2.82 7.78 -14.02
C TYR A 22 -3.09 8.69 -12.82
N THR A 23 -2.25 8.63 -11.78
CA THR A 23 -2.33 9.52 -10.61
C THR A 23 -1.92 10.96 -10.89
N ASP A 24 -0.95 11.20 -11.76
CA ASP A 24 -0.63 12.56 -12.22
C ASP A 24 -1.84 13.21 -12.93
N GLU A 25 -2.62 12.42 -13.68
CA GLU A 25 -3.85 12.87 -14.36
C GLU A 25 -5.08 12.88 -13.44
N ASN A 26 -5.07 12.08 -12.37
CA ASN A 26 -6.19 11.90 -11.45
C ASN A 26 -5.67 11.91 -10.00
N PRO A 27 -5.27 13.09 -9.47
CA PRO A 27 -4.60 13.18 -8.17
C PRO A 27 -5.40 12.59 -7.01
N LEU A 28 -4.72 12.15 -5.96
CA LEU A 28 -5.37 11.60 -4.76
C LEU A 28 -5.92 12.71 -3.83
N ASP A 29 -5.81 13.98 -4.20
CA ASP A 29 -6.14 15.15 -3.38
C ASP A 29 -7.47 15.03 -2.64
N GLU A 30 -8.55 14.62 -3.32
CA GLU A 30 -9.87 14.49 -2.71
C GLU A 30 -9.91 13.35 -1.67
N ILE A 31 -9.31 12.19 -2.01
CA ILE A 31 -9.18 11.04 -1.10
C ILE A 31 -8.39 11.45 0.14
N LEU A 32 -7.24 12.09 -0.04
CA LEU A 32 -6.35 12.47 1.05
C LEU A 32 -6.93 13.60 1.91
N ALA A 33 -7.64 14.56 1.30
CA ALA A 33 -8.34 15.62 2.03
C ALA A 33 -9.41 15.05 2.97
N GLN A 34 -10.25 14.12 2.48
CA GLN A 34 -11.27 13.46 3.31
C GLN A 34 -10.64 12.67 4.46
N VAL A 35 -9.53 11.98 4.20
CA VAL A 35 -8.82 11.22 5.26
C VAL A 35 -8.26 12.18 6.33
N ARG A 36 -7.60 13.27 5.93
CA ARG A 36 -7.08 14.30 6.84
C ARG A 36 -8.17 14.89 7.72
N GLU A 37 -9.30 15.27 7.13
CA GLU A 37 -10.43 15.86 7.88
C GLU A 37 -10.96 14.89 8.93
N ARG A 38 -11.09 13.61 8.57
CA ARG A 38 -11.57 12.58 9.49
C ARG A 38 -10.56 12.30 10.60
N LEU A 39 -9.26 12.26 10.29
CA LEU A 39 -8.20 12.07 11.29
C LEU A 39 -8.17 13.18 12.35
N LYS A 40 -8.60 14.41 12.00
CA LYS A 40 -8.68 15.53 12.94
C LYS A 40 -9.89 15.46 13.89
N SER A 41 -10.94 14.73 13.52
CA SER A 41 -12.26 14.80 14.17
C SER A 41 -12.69 13.50 14.85
N SER A 42 -11.94 12.41 14.71
CA SER A 42 -12.31 11.10 15.22
C SER A 42 -11.14 10.37 15.87
N ASP A 43 -11.40 9.77 17.04
CA ASP A 43 -10.44 8.95 17.78
C ASP A 43 -10.25 7.55 17.14
N ASP A 44 -11.18 7.09 16.32
CA ASP A 44 -11.08 5.80 15.62
C ASP A 44 -10.25 5.91 14.32
N GLN A 45 -8.94 6.11 14.50
CA GLN A 45 -8.00 6.24 13.40
C GLN A 45 -7.94 4.96 12.55
N LEU A 46 -8.08 3.78 13.14
CA LEU A 46 -7.97 2.53 12.40
C LEU A 46 -9.13 2.37 11.39
N THR A 47 -10.34 2.75 11.76
CA THR A 47 -11.49 2.80 10.83
C THR A 47 -11.27 3.81 9.69
N ILE A 48 -10.59 4.92 9.96
CA ILE A 48 -10.24 5.90 8.92
C ILE A 48 -9.21 5.34 7.95
N ILE A 49 -8.20 4.62 8.46
CA ILE A 49 -7.19 3.95 7.65
C ILE A 49 -7.82 2.84 6.79
N ASP A 50 -8.73 2.02 7.35
CA ASP A 50 -9.50 1.02 6.58
C ASP A 50 -10.23 1.68 5.39
N ALA A 51 -10.91 2.79 5.65
CA ALA A 51 -11.63 3.55 4.63
C ALA A 51 -10.69 4.12 3.56
N SER A 52 -9.54 4.66 3.97
CA SER A 52 -8.50 5.17 3.06
C SER A 52 -7.99 4.06 2.13
N ILE A 53 -7.61 2.89 2.68
CA ILE A 53 -7.16 1.74 1.91
C ILE A 53 -8.24 1.24 0.95
N LYS A 54 -9.52 1.26 1.38
CA LYS A 54 -10.65 0.93 0.50
C LYS A 54 -10.77 1.90 -0.68
N GLN A 55 -10.60 3.20 -0.47
CA GLN A 55 -10.63 4.21 -1.53
C GLN A 55 -9.46 4.02 -2.51
N LEU A 56 -8.23 3.86 -2.01
CA LEU A 56 -7.06 3.59 -2.85
C LEU A 56 -7.20 2.29 -3.65
N ARG A 57 -7.76 1.24 -3.04
CA ARG A 57 -8.05 -0.01 -3.77
C ARG A 57 -9.08 0.18 -4.87
N ASN A 58 -10.12 0.99 -4.64
CA ASN A 58 -11.12 1.28 -5.66
C ASN A 58 -10.51 2.13 -6.79
N TYR A 59 -9.55 3.00 -6.46
CA TYR A 59 -8.79 3.78 -7.41
C TYR A 59 -7.99 2.86 -8.36
N THR A 60 -7.26 1.87 -7.84
CA THR A 60 -6.51 0.92 -8.70
C THR A 60 -7.39 0.07 -9.60
N ARG A 61 -8.68 -0.10 -9.28
CA ARG A 61 -9.63 -0.85 -10.13
C ARG A 61 -9.84 -0.19 -11.50
N LYS A 62 -9.57 1.11 -11.63
CA LYS A 62 -9.62 1.82 -12.91
C LYS A 62 -8.55 1.35 -13.90
N LEU A 63 -7.50 0.71 -13.39
CA LEU A 63 -6.36 0.21 -14.14
C LEU A 63 -6.27 -1.33 -14.06
N ALA A 64 -7.43 -2.00 -13.97
CA ALA A 64 -7.51 -3.43 -13.70
C ALA A 64 -6.85 -4.34 -14.76
N GLU A 65 -6.65 -3.82 -15.97
CA GLU A 65 -6.00 -4.54 -17.07
C GLU A 65 -4.48 -4.68 -16.86
N ASN A 66 -3.86 -3.77 -16.10
CA ASN A 66 -2.46 -3.89 -15.74
C ASN A 66 -2.29 -4.90 -14.60
N LYS A 67 -1.58 -5.99 -14.89
CA LYS A 67 -1.35 -7.10 -13.94
C LYS A 67 -0.60 -6.68 -12.68
N ASP A 68 0.34 -5.75 -12.77
CA ASP A 68 1.11 -5.30 -11.61
C ASP A 68 0.29 -4.37 -10.71
N ILE A 69 -0.59 -3.56 -11.28
CA ILE A 69 -1.55 -2.73 -10.52
C ILE A 69 -2.65 -3.61 -9.93
N MET A 70 -3.08 -4.66 -10.62
CA MET A 70 -3.98 -5.67 -10.06
C MET A 70 -3.35 -6.39 -8.85
N LYS A 71 -2.04 -6.62 -8.84
CA LYS A 71 -1.36 -7.11 -7.62
C LYS A 71 -1.49 -6.09 -6.49
N VAL A 72 -1.27 -4.80 -6.74
CA VAL A 72 -1.49 -3.75 -5.72
C VAL A 72 -2.94 -3.78 -5.20
N HIS A 73 -3.91 -3.90 -6.09
CA HIS A 73 -5.32 -4.04 -5.71
C HIS A 73 -5.55 -5.22 -4.74
N ILE A 74 -5.00 -6.39 -5.06
CA ILE A 74 -5.09 -7.60 -4.23
C ILE A 74 -4.40 -7.40 -2.89
N GLU A 75 -3.22 -6.78 -2.87
CA GLU A 75 -2.47 -6.53 -1.65
C GLU A 75 -3.21 -5.56 -0.72
N LEU A 76 -3.81 -4.49 -1.26
CA LEU A 76 -4.68 -3.59 -0.48
C LEU A 76 -5.93 -4.32 0.05
N HIS A 77 -6.52 -5.23 -0.75
CA HIS A 77 -7.65 -6.04 -0.28
C HIS A 77 -7.27 -6.95 0.91
N LYS A 78 -6.12 -7.62 0.83
CA LYS A 78 -5.61 -8.47 1.92
C LYS A 78 -5.25 -7.67 3.16
N LEU A 79 -4.58 -6.53 2.97
CA LEU A 79 -4.22 -5.62 4.07
C LEU A 79 -5.47 -5.21 4.85
N ARG A 80 -6.50 -4.82 4.12
CA ARG A 80 -7.82 -4.47 4.68
C ARG A 80 -8.44 -5.62 5.49
N ARG A 81 -8.44 -6.83 4.94
CA ARG A 81 -8.93 -8.03 5.65
C ARG A 81 -8.17 -8.32 6.94
N LYS A 82 -6.90 -7.93 7.05
CA LYS A 82 -6.12 -8.08 8.28
C LYS A 82 -6.47 -7.01 9.31
N ILE A 83 -6.72 -5.77 8.88
CA ILE A 83 -7.27 -4.70 9.74
C ILE A 83 -8.63 -5.12 10.31
N ASP A 84 -9.57 -5.54 9.45
CA ASP A 84 -10.91 -5.99 9.84
C ASP A 84 -10.89 -7.12 10.91
N LYS A 85 -9.83 -7.93 10.91
CA LYS A 85 -9.64 -9.05 11.87
C LYS A 85 -8.84 -8.64 13.12
N GLY A 86 -8.47 -7.37 13.27
CA GLY A 86 -7.63 -6.88 14.36
C GLY A 86 -6.21 -7.47 14.35
N ARG A 87 -5.71 -7.92 13.19
CA ARG A 87 -4.40 -8.58 13.06
C ARG A 87 -3.25 -7.62 12.81
N ILE A 88 -3.56 -6.35 12.53
CA ILE A 88 -2.58 -5.30 12.31
C ILE A 88 -2.97 -4.15 13.23
N PRO A 89 -2.10 -3.77 14.18
CA PRO A 89 -2.38 -2.68 15.08
C PRO A 89 -2.08 -1.33 14.39
N LEU A 90 -2.56 -0.23 14.98
CA LEU A 90 -2.52 1.10 14.37
C LEU A 90 -1.09 1.61 14.12
N GLU A 91 -0.12 1.21 14.94
CA GLU A 91 1.27 1.67 14.89
C GLU A 91 1.97 1.30 13.58
N GLU A 92 1.54 0.22 12.92
CA GLU A 92 2.02 -0.18 11.59
C GLU A 92 1.63 0.84 10.50
N PHE A 93 0.71 1.77 10.81
CA PHE A 93 0.26 2.85 9.92
C PHE A 93 0.69 4.24 10.39
N ALA A 94 1.48 4.39 11.46
CA ALA A 94 1.86 5.69 11.99
C ALA A 94 2.52 6.57 10.92
N HIS A 95 3.50 6.03 10.19
CA HIS A 95 4.18 6.78 9.13
C HIS A 95 3.26 7.07 7.93
N TYR A 96 2.29 6.20 7.65
CA TYR A 96 1.29 6.48 6.61
C TYR A 96 0.40 7.67 6.99
N ILE A 97 0.02 7.76 8.27
CA ILE A 97 -0.74 8.90 8.82
C ILE A 97 0.10 10.18 8.73
N ASP A 98 1.38 10.11 9.09
CA ASP A 98 2.30 11.27 9.00
C ASP A 98 2.41 11.79 7.58
N LEU A 99 2.66 10.92 6.59
CA LEU A 99 2.72 11.31 5.17
C LEU A 99 1.45 12.02 4.69
N ILE A 100 0.28 11.53 5.10
CA ILE A 100 -1.00 12.16 4.76
C ILE A 100 -1.12 13.56 5.36
N ASN A 101 -0.75 13.72 6.63
CA ASN A 101 -0.83 14.98 7.35
C ASN A 101 0.22 16.00 6.91
N GLU A 102 1.40 15.55 6.49
CA GLU A 102 2.50 16.36 5.99
C GLU A 102 2.35 16.74 4.51
N HIS A 103 1.24 16.37 3.87
CA HIS A 103 0.99 16.63 2.45
C HIS A 103 2.08 16.04 1.54
N ALA A 104 2.51 14.81 1.84
CA ALA A 104 3.41 14.05 0.98
C ALA A 104 2.83 13.91 -0.44
N SER A 105 3.72 13.71 -1.42
CA SER A 105 3.30 13.52 -2.81
C SER A 105 2.50 12.22 -2.97
N ASP A 106 1.61 12.19 -3.97
CA ASP A 106 0.84 10.99 -4.32
C ASP A 106 1.73 9.77 -4.57
N ARG A 107 2.93 10.01 -5.12
CA ARG A 107 3.93 8.96 -5.32
C ARG A 107 4.44 8.39 -4.00
N GLU A 108 4.78 9.23 -3.03
CA GLU A 108 5.22 8.79 -1.71
C GLU A 108 4.11 8.01 -0.99
N ILE A 109 2.86 8.48 -1.10
CA ILE A 109 1.68 7.78 -0.57
C ILE A 109 1.58 6.38 -1.17
N TRP A 110 1.67 6.25 -2.50
CA TRP A 110 1.61 4.97 -3.18
C TRP A 110 2.77 4.04 -2.80
N GLU A 111 4.00 4.54 -2.87
CA GLU A 111 5.20 3.75 -2.54
C GLU A 111 5.13 3.22 -1.11
N HIS A 112 4.68 4.05 -0.17
CA HIS A 112 4.54 3.66 1.22
C HIS A 112 3.44 2.62 1.44
N ILE A 113 2.22 2.85 0.94
CA ILE A 113 1.11 1.92 1.18
C ILE A 113 1.31 0.57 0.47
N ILE A 114 1.95 0.58 -0.70
CA ILE A 114 2.36 -0.64 -1.41
C ILE A 114 3.37 -1.43 -0.57
N ARG A 115 4.36 -0.73 0.03
CA ARG A 115 5.35 -1.35 0.89
C ARG A 115 4.72 -1.96 2.14
N ILE A 116 3.81 -1.25 2.81
CA ILE A 116 3.03 -1.79 3.94
C ILE A 116 2.31 -3.07 3.51
N GLY A 117 1.57 -3.03 2.40
CA GLY A 117 0.83 -4.18 1.88
C GLY A 117 1.76 -5.38 1.64
N GLN A 118 2.90 -5.17 1.00
CA GLN A 118 3.89 -6.23 0.77
C GLN A 118 4.42 -6.80 2.09
N VAL A 119 4.90 -5.96 3.01
CA VAL A 119 5.51 -6.44 4.27
C VAL A 119 4.49 -7.18 5.14
N LEU A 120 3.30 -6.62 5.31
CA LEU A 120 2.31 -7.16 6.24
C LEU A 120 1.52 -8.33 5.66
N ASN A 121 1.38 -8.44 4.33
CA ASN A 121 0.77 -9.62 3.74
C ASN A 121 1.71 -10.83 3.70
N PHE A 122 3.03 -10.62 3.63
CA PHE A 122 4.02 -11.71 3.67
C PHE A 122 4.17 -12.39 5.04
N LYS A 123 3.69 -11.78 6.14
CA LYS A 123 3.82 -12.32 7.52
C LYS A 123 2.96 -13.57 7.86
N GLU A 124 2.28 -14.22 6.91
CA GLU A 124 1.64 -15.53 7.17
C GLU A 124 2.43 -16.67 6.49
N PRO A 125 3.31 -17.39 7.21
CA PRO A 125 3.57 -18.78 6.84
C PRO A 125 2.26 -19.56 7.00
N PRO A 126 1.95 -20.56 6.14
CA PRO A 126 0.85 -21.46 6.43
C PRO A 126 1.12 -22.10 7.80
N SER A 127 0.21 -21.92 8.75
CA SER A 127 0.21 -22.69 9.98
C SER A 127 0.21 -24.16 9.58
N ARG A 128 1.37 -24.83 9.69
CA ARG A 128 1.39 -26.29 9.57
C ARG A 128 0.49 -26.80 10.68
N PRO A 129 -0.54 -27.61 10.40
CA PRO A 129 -1.22 -28.32 11.47
C PRO A 129 -0.16 -29.14 12.20
N ASP A 130 -0.10 -28.99 13.52
CA ASP A 130 0.75 -29.81 14.38
C ASP A 130 0.42 -31.28 14.11
N ILE A 131 1.30 -31.96 13.39
CA ILE A 131 1.22 -33.40 13.22
C ILE A 131 1.60 -33.98 14.58
N VAL A 132 0.58 -34.25 15.39
CA VAL A 132 0.71 -35.09 16.57
C VAL A 132 1.07 -36.49 16.06
N ILE A 133 2.33 -36.89 16.19
CA ILE A 133 2.75 -38.26 15.95
C ILE A 133 2.49 -39.02 17.26
N PRO A 134 1.52 -39.96 17.32
CA PRO A 134 1.38 -40.82 18.48
C PRO A 134 2.55 -41.82 18.52
N TYR A 135 3.10 -42.02 19.72
CA TYR A 135 4.07 -43.08 20.03
C TYR A 135 3.40 -44.47 20.02
#